data_AF-A0AAW0CVT1-F1
#
_entry.id   AF-A0AAW0CVT1-F1
#
_cell.length_a   1.000
_cell.length_b   1.000
_cell.length_c   1.000
_cell.angle_alpha   90.00
_cell.angle_beta   90.00
_cell.angle_gamma   90.00
#
_symmetry.space_group_name_H-M   'P 1'
#
loop_
_entity.id
_entity.type
_entity.pdbx_description
1 polymer ?
#
loop_
_entity_poly.entity_id
_entity_poly.type
_entity_poly.pdbx_seq_one_letter_code
_entity_poly.pdbx_strand_id
1 'polypeptide(L)'
;MVKLHLFSLLCLAISSVFVTATPTPEADIEKRQTATGSAYGYVYFQGEGLSNGEQIYFAVSKSNSPVSWNVVNGGRPVLTSTLGTKGLRDPFIIRDPSGSKFYVIATDLRMFGGNQTWDQASRHGSLSLAIWESPDLKSWSAQRLVQVSPATAGMSWAPEATWDPSTQKFIVYWASNLFSASDTGHTGSTYSRIMYATTTDFKTFSTAQPWIDKGTAIIDTTVAFDSASGYYHRFSKINGLILQERSTALFGTWQTVANGVGQAQYGSVEGPLIFLSNVYSGVWHLWLDGINPQGYHPLETGNITSGVWTASTGYVLPPNPRHGTVFSISATEAANLAAVSV
;
A
#
# COMPACT_ATOMS: atom_id res chain seq x y z
N MET A 1 -83.72 -11.79 45.83
CA MET A 1 -83.98 -10.75 44.81
C MET A 1 -82.67 -10.08 44.46
N VAL A 2 -82.24 -10.29 43.21
CA VAL A 2 -81.46 -9.41 42.31
C VAL A 2 -80.65 -8.27 42.93
N LYS A 3 -79.32 -8.31 42.77
CA LYS A 3 -78.57 -7.34 41.95
C LYS A 3 -77.08 -7.75 41.87
N LEU A 4 -76.75 -8.44 40.78
CA LEU A 4 -75.39 -8.61 40.29
C LEU A 4 -74.93 -7.23 39.79
N HIS A 5 -73.84 -6.68 40.32
CA HIS A 5 -73.18 -5.49 39.74
C HIS A 5 -71.88 -5.93 39.10
N LEU A 6 -71.90 -5.93 37.76
CA LEU A 6 -70.74 -6.05 36.89
C LEU A 6 -69.74 -4.94 37.23
N PHE A 7 -68.53 -5.31 37.67
CA PHE A 7 -67.38 -4.43 37.58
C PHE A 7 -66.77 -4.60 36.18
N SER A 8 -66.97 -3.59 35.34
CA SER A 8 -66.33 -3.47 34.03
C SER A 8 -64.82 -3.30 34.22
N LEU A 9 -64.02 -4.29 33.83
CA LEU A 9 -62.59 -4.12 33.62
C LEU A 9 -62.39 -3.16 32.44
N LEU A 10 -61.88 -1.97 32.71
CA LEU A 10 -61.39 -1.06 31.69
C LEU A 10 -60.01 -1.60 31.22
N CYS A 11 -60.01 -2.47 30.21
CA CYS A 11 -58.79 -2.80 29.49
C CYS A 11 -58.32 -1.56 28.73
N LEU A 12 -57.26 -0.90 29.22
CA LEU A 12 -56.49 0.03 28.41
C LEU A 12 -55.84 -0.77 27.27
N ALA A 13 -56.44 -0.72 26.08
CA ALA A 13 -55.76 -1.15 24.86
C ALA A 13 -54.62 -0.16 24.61
N ILE A 14 -53.40 -0.54 25.00
CA ILE A 14 -52.19 0.13 24.51
C ILE A 14 -52.08 -0.29 23.05
N SER A 15 -52.60 0.56 22.15
CA SER A 15 -52.31 0.46 20.73
C SER A 15 -50.80 0.66 20.56
N SER A 16 -50.06 -0.43 20.48
CA SER A 16 -48.68 -0.43 20.01
C SER A 16 -48.72 0.05 18.55
N VAL A 17 -48.47 1.35 18.36
CA VAL A 17 -48.16 1.90 17.04
C VAL A 17 -46.86 1.23 16.63
N PHE A 18 -46.97 0.18 15.82
CA PHE A 18 -45.85 -0.28 15.02
C PHE A 18 -45.56 0.86 14.05
N VAL A 19 -44.60 1.70 14.42
CA VAL A 19 -43.91 2.54 13.45
C VAL A 19 -43.18 1.55 12.55
N THR A 20 -43.82 1.14 11.47
CA THR A 20 -43.12 0.56 10.35
C THR A 20 -42.20 1.66 9.86
N ALA A 21 -40.94 1.60 10.29
CA ALA A 21 -39.89 2.37 9.66
C ALA A 21 -39.89 1.93 8.19
N THR A 22 -40.54 2.72 7.34
CA THR A 22 -40.28 2.66 5.92
C THR A 22 -38.76 2.74 5.78
N PRO A 23 -38.10 1.78 5.09
CA PRO A 23 -36.69 1.92 4.81
C PRO A 23 -36.52 3.29 4.17
N THR A 24 -35.81 4.17 4.87
CA THR A 24 -35.36 5.44 4.30
C THR A 24 -34.72 5.06 2.97
N PRO A 25 -35.09 5.67 1.84
CA PRO A 25 -34.32 5.52 0.62
C PRO A 25 -32.87 5.72 1.02
N GLU A 26 -32.03 4.73 0.70
CA GLU A 26 -30.58 4.75 0.91
C GLU A 26 -30.12 6.17 0.65
N ALA A 27 -29.88 6.94 1.73
CA ALA A 27 -29.61 8.35 1.61
C ALA A 27 -28.39 8.43 0.73
N ASP A 28 -28.52 9.05 -0.45
CA ASP A 28 -27.45 9.24 -1.43
C ASP A 28 -26.18 9.57 -0.65
N ILE A 29 -25.33 8.55 -0.48
CA ILE A 29 -24.09 8.72 0.27
C ILE A 29 -23.27 9.60 -0.64
N GLU A 30 -23.24 10.90 -0.34
CA GLU A 30 -22.43 11.86 -1.06
C GLU A 30 -21.02 11.27 -1.15
N LYS A 31 -20.66 10.82 -2.37
CA LYS A 31 -19.34 10.32 -2.71
C LYS A 31 -18.36 11.31 -2.11
N ARG A 32 -17.38 10.85 -1.33
CA ARG A 32 -16.26 11.71 -0.90
C ARG A 32 -15.40 12.06 -2.11
N GLN A 33 -15.91 12.94 -2.96
CA GLN A 33 -15.15 13.63 -3.98
C GLN A 33 -14.61 14.90 -3.32
N THR A 34 -13.42 14.80 -2.74
CA THR A 34 -12.58 15.99 -2.62
C THR A 34 -12.06 16.36 -4.01
N ALA A 35 -11.43 17.53 -4.16
CA ALA A 35 -10.73 17.89 -5.40
C ALA A 35 -9.69 16.83 -5.86
N THR A 36 -9.33 15.88 -4.99
CA THR A 36 -8.33 14.82 -5.19
C THR A 36 -8.89 13.38 -5.04
N GLY A 37 -10.22 13.21 -4.87
CA GLY A 37 -10.86 11.94 -4.44
C GLY A 37 -11.86 11.33 -5.42
N SER A 38 -11.69 11.56 -6.73
CA SER A 38 -12.71 11.19 -7.73
C SER A 38 -12.50 9.81 -8.35
N ALA A 39 -11.30 9.25 -8.23
CA ALA A 39 -10.90 7.93 -8.68
C ALA A 39 -9.67 7.44 -7.90
N TYR A 40 -9.20 6.23 -8.23
CA TYR A 40 -7.92 5.70 -7.79
C TYR A 40 -6.99 5.44 -8.96
N GLY A 41 -5.71 5.71 -8.76
CA GLY A 41 -4.63 5.14 -9.54
C GLY A 41 -4.08 3.90 -8.83
N TYR A 42 -3.52 2.97 -9.60
CA TYR A 42 -2.83 1.81 -9.10
C TYR A 42 -1.53 1.61 -9.87
N VAL A 43 -0.39 1.62 -9.17
CA VAL A 43 0.93 1.33 -9.73
C VAL A 43 1.40 -0.04 -9.26
N TYR A 44 1.89 -0.88 -10.17
CA TYR A 44 2.26 -2.27 -9.87
C TYR A 44 3.27 -2.83 -10.87
N PHE A 45 3.77 -4.03 -10.60
CA PHE A 45 4.52 -4.86 -11.55
C PHE A 45 3.86 -6.24 -11.66
N GLN A 46 4.30 -7.08 -12.60
CA GLN A 46 3.66 -8.37 -12.91
C GLN A 46 4.49 -9.61 -12.53
N GLY A 47 5.65 -9.41 -11.90
CA GLY A 47 6.49 -10.52 -11.43
C GLY A 47 7.49 -11.04 -12.46
N GLU A 48 8.31 -11.98 -12.01
CA GLU A 48 9.44 -12.57 -12.73
C GLU A 48 9.05 -13.72 -13.67
N GLY A 49 7.76 -14.04 -13.82
CA GLY A 49 7.27 -15.05 -14.76
C GLY A 49 7.17 -14.56 -16.21
N LEU A 50 7.30 -13.25 -16.44
CA LEU A 50 7.15 -12.59 -17.74
C LEU A 50 8.39 -11.75 -18.07
N SER A 51 8.80 -11.73 -19.34
CA SER A 51 10.02 -11.02 -19.77
C SER A 51 9.97 -9.51 -19.57
N ASN A 52 8.76 -8.95 -19.57
CA ASN A 52 8.43 -7.56 -19.26
C ASN A 52 7.72 -7.40 -17.92
N GLY A 53 7.54 -8.45 -17.12
CA GLY A 53 6.76 -8.39 -15.88
C GLY A 53 7.45 -7.60 -14.77
N GLU A 54 8.77 -7.51 -14.81
CA GLU A 54 9.58 -6.67 -13.92
C GLU A 54 9.76 -5.26 -14.51
N GLN A 55 8.64 -4.62 -14.87
CA GLN A 55 8.54 -3.23 -15.31
C GLN A 55 7.32 -2.60 -14.63
N ILE A 56 7.13 -1.28 -14.70
CA ILE A 56 6.04 -0.62 -13.99
C ILE A 56 4.82 -0.43 -14.88
N TYR A 57 3.69 -0.89 -14.38
CA TYR A 57 2.37 -0.82 -14.98
C TYR A 57 1.48 0.07 -14.16
N PHE A 58 0.46 0.62 -14.81
CA PHE A 58 -0.57 1.40 -14.15
C PHE A 58 -1.96 0.87 -14.49
N ALA A 59 -2.88 1.10 -13.57
CA ALA A 59 -4.30 0.97 -13.78
C ALA A 59 -5.02 2.18 -13.16
N VAL A 60 -6.24 2.43 -13.65
CA VAL A 60 -7.14 3.44 -13.10
C VAL A 60 -8.44 2.77 -12.70
N SER A 61 -9.04 3.16 -11.59
CA SER A 61 -10.32 2.58 -11.18
C SER A 61 -11.40 2.81 -12.23
N LYS A 62 -12.30 1.83 -12.41
CA LYS A 62 -13.53 2.03 -13.16
C LYS A 62 -14.42 2.94 -12.33
N SER A 63 -14.59 4.18 -12.78
CA SER A 63 -15.21 5.25 -11.97
C SER A 63 -14.42 5.42 -10.65
N ASN A 64 -15.09 5.48 -9.49
CA ASN A 64 -14.44 5.60 -8.18
C ASN A 64 -14.37 4.25 -7.42
N SER A 65 -14.46 3.11 -8.12
CA SER A 65 -14.49 1.80 -7.45
C SER A 65 -13.13 1.42 -6.86
N PRO A 66 -13.03 1.06 -5.57
CA PRO A 66 -11.78 0.58 -4.97
C PRO A 66 -11.41 -0.85 -5.40
N VAL A 67 -12.29 -1.55 -6.13
CA VAL A 67 -12.17 -2.99 -6.41
C VAL A 67 -12.24 -3.34 -7.90
N SER A 68 -12.34 -2.36 -8.80
CA SER A 68 -12.45 -2.62 -10.24
C SER A 68 -11.62 -1.64 -11.05
N TRP A 69 -10.84 -2.16 -12.01
CA TRP A 69 -9.74 -1.43 -12.64
C TRP A 69 -9.75 -1.54 -14.18
N ASN A 70 -9.32 -0.47 -14.85
CA ASN A 70 -8.94 -0.44 -16.27
C ASN A 70 -7.41 -0.38 -16.36
N VAL A 71 -6.81 -1.27 -17.16
CA VAL A 71 -5.37 -1.21 -17.44
C VAL A 71 -5.04 0.04 -18.26
N VAL A 72 -3.88 0.63 -17.98
CA VAL A 72 -3.33 1.78 -18.72
C VAL A 72 -2.41 1.28 -19.84
N ASN A 73 -2.21 2.07 -20.89
CA ASN A 73 -1.33 1.76 -22.03
C ASN A 73 -1.62 0.40 -22.70
N GLY A 74 -2.90 -0.01 -22.71
CA GLY A 74 -3.32 -1.30 -23.25
C GLY A 74 -2.76 -2.51 -22.49
N GLY A 75 -2.42 -2.34 -21.20
CA GLY A 75 -1.81 -3.41 -20.40
C GLY A 75 -0.32 -3.61 -20.65
N ARG A 76 0.35 -2.67 -21.34
CA ARG A 76 1.80 -2.66 -21.52
C ARG A 76 2.48 -1.81 -20.43
N PRO A 77 3.78 -2.04 -20.13
CA PRO A 77 4.51 -1.20 -19.19
C PRO A 77 4.42 0.28 -19.56
N VAL A 78 4.33 1.14 -18.54
CA VAL A 78 4.38 2.61 -18.69
C VAL A 78 5.79 3.12 -18.41
N LEU A 79 6.44 2.61 -17.36
CA LEU A 79 7.84 2.93 -17.05
C LEU A 79 8.69 1.68 -17.23
N THR A 80 9.75 1.81 -18.01
CA THR A 80 10.70 0.74 -18.27
C THR A 80 12.09 1.12 -17.80
N SER A 81 12.85 0.14 -17.32
CA SER A 81 14.22 0.34 -16.85
C SER A 81 15.23 0.07 -17.96
N THR A 82 16.09 1.06 -18.21
CA THR A 82 17.28 0.92 -19.05
C THR A 82 18.58 0.99 -18.25
N LEU A 83 18.49 1.35 -16.96
CA LEU A 83 19.60 1.47 -16.01
C LEU A 83 19.62 0.30 -15.02
N GLY A 84 20.73 0.18 -14.27
CA GLY A 84 20.88 -0.80 -13.21
C GLY A 84 20.71 -2.24 -13.68
N THR A 85 19.90 -3.01 -12.96
CA THR A 85 19.57 -4.41 -13.29
C THR A 85 18.59 -4.54 -14.46
N LYS A 86 17.98 -3.43 -14.90
CA LYS A 86 16.93 -3.37 -15.94
C LYS A 86 15.64 -4.11 -15.56
N GLY A 87 15.42 -4.35 -14.27
CA GLY A 87 14.15 -4.83 -13.72
C GLY A 87 13.64 -3.85 -12.67
N LEU A 88 12.32 -3.72 -12.59
CA LEU A 88 11.62 -2.85 -11.65
C LEU A 88 10.59 -3.68 -10.90
N ARG A 89 10.63 -3.60 -9.57
CA ARG A 89 9.72 -4.30 -8.67
C ARG A 89 9.20 -3.35 -7.60
N ASP A 90 8.09 -3.74 -6.99
CA ASP A 90 7.55 -3.10 -5.79
C ASP A 90 7.42 -1.56 -5.89
N PRO A 91 6.77 -1.02 -6.95
CA PRO A 91 6.68 0.43 -7.11
C PRO A 91 5.80 1.08 -6.03
N PHE A 92 6.27 2.22 -5.54
CA PHE A 92 5.51 3.13 -4.71
C PHE A 92 5.39 4.49 -5.37
N ILE A 93 4.23 5.13 -5.19
CA ILE A 93 3.96 6.47 -5.72
C ILE A 93 3.46 7.40 -4.63
N ILE A 94 4.00 8.62 -4.61
CA ILE A 94 3.60 9.66 -3.67
C ILE A 94 3.47 11.01 -4.38
N ARG A 95 2.46 11.77 -4.00
CA ARG A 95 2.25 13.14 -4.44
C ARG A 95 3.10 14.08 -3.59
N ASP A 96 3.70 15.07 -4.25
CA ASP A 96 4.30 16.20 -3.55
C ASP A 96 3.24 16.97 -2.73
N PRO A 97 3.54 17.40 -1.49
CA PRO A 97 2.59 18.17 -0.66
C PRO A 97 2.06 19.44 -1.31
N SER A 98 2.82 20.07 -2.22
CA SER A 98 2.36 21.22 -3.01
C SER A 98 1.31 20.85 -4.07
N GLY A 99 1.15 19.56 -4.37
CA GLY A 99 0.29 19.05 -5.43
C GLY A 99 0.88 19.17 -6.83
N SER A 100 2.09 19.70 -6.97
CA SER A 100 2.69 20.02 -8.28
C SER A 100 3.14 18.82 -9.12
N LYS A 101 3.39 17.66 -8.48
CA LYS A 101 3.88 16.46 -9.12
C LYS A 101 3.74 15.21 -8.25
N PHE A 102 4.09 14.08 -8.86
CA PHE A 102 4.19 12.76 -8.27
C PHE A 102 5.61 12.22 -8.43
N TYR A 103 6.03 11.41 -7.48
CA TYR A 103 7.25 10.63 -7.52
C TYR A 103 6.91 9.15 -7.55
N VAL A 104 7.53 8.41 -8.46
CA VAL A 104 7.56 6.93 -8.42
C VAL A 104 8.94 6.50 -7.99
N ILE A 105 9.00 5.63 -6.98
CA ILE A 105 10.21 4.93 -6.56
C ILE A 105 9.99 3.42 -6.69
N ALA A 106 11.01 2.67 -7.07
CA ALA A 106 10.91 1.23 -7.25
C ALA A 106 12.23 0.53 -6.92
N THR A 107 12.13 -0.76 -6.59
CA THR A 107 13.27 -1.67 -6.47
C THR A 107 13.96 -1.83 -7.83
N ASP A 108 15.27 -1.62 -7.90
CA ASP A 108 16.11 -1.99 -9.05
C ASP A 108 16.55 -3.45 -8.91
N LEU A 109 15.75 -4.38 -9.44
CA LEU A 109 16.03 -5.81 -9.43
C LEU A 109 15.39 -6.51 -10.63
N ARG A 110 16.19 -7.35 -11.30
CA ARG A 110 15.73 -8.25 -12.36
C ARG A 110 16.03 -9.71 -11.99
N MET A 111 14.98 -10.49 -11.75
CA MET A 111 15.05 -11.94 -11.55
C MET A 111 14.72 -12.71 -12.83
N PHE A 112 13.89 -12.15 -13.73
CA PHE A 112 13.49 -12.80 -14.97
C PHE A 112 14.71 -13.12 -15.84
N GLY A 113 14.85 -14.39 -16.22
CA GLY A 113 15.91 -14.88 -17.10
C GLY A 113 17.32 -14.82 -16.51
N GLY A 114 17.44 -14.49 -15.21
CA GLY A 114 18.71 -14.49 -14.50
C GLY A 114 19.04 -15.85 -13.87
N ASN A 115 20.33 -16.10 -13.65
CA ASN A 115 20.82 -17.26 -12.88
C ASN A 115 21.03 -16.92 -11.39
N GLN A 116 20.59 -15.74 -10.95
CA GLN A 116 20.77 -15.25 -9.60
C GLN A 116 19.68 -15.82 -8.68
N THR A 117 20.10 -16.29 -7.50
CA THR A 117 19.19 -16.69 -6.43
C THR A 117 18.74 -15.50 -5.59
N TRP A 118 17.61 -15.63 -4.89
CA TRP A 118 17.15 -14.61 -3.94
C TRP A 118 18.18 -14.28 -2.85
N ASP A 119 18.94 -15.28 -2.37
CA ASP A 119 20.02 -15.06 -1.40
C ASP A 119 21.13 -14.17 -2.01
N GLN A 120 21.61 -14.50 -3.21
CA GLN A 120 22.59 -13.67 -3.93
C GLN A 120 22.06 -12.25 -4.19
N ALA A 121 20.79 -12.12 -4.57
CA ALA A 121 20.15 -10.81 -4.80
C ALA A 121 20.03 -9.99 -3.52
N SER A 122 19.83 -10.64 -2.37
CA SER A 122 19.77 -10.00 -1.06
C SER A 122 21.14 -9.68 -0.46
N ARG A 123 22.23 -10.20 -1.02
CA ARG A 123 23.61 -9.95 -0.58
C ARG A 123 24.35 -8.95 -1.47
N HIS A 124 24.07 -8.98 -2.77
CA HIS A 124 24.81 -8.20 -3.77
C HIS A 124 23.86 -7.50 -4.76
N GLY A 125 22.66 -7.14 -4.29
CA GLY A 125 21.66 -6.42 -5.07
C GLY A 125 21.98 -4.94 -5.24
N SER A 126 21.13 -4.25 -5.99
CA SER A 126 21.24 -2.80 -6.16
C SER A 126 21.07 -2.09 -4.82
N LEU A 127 21.95 -1.11 -4.56
CA LEU A 127 21.88 -0.21 -3.41
C LEU A 127 21.07 1.06 -3.72
N SER A 128 20.50 1.11 -4.92
CA SER A 128 19.83 2.28 -5.47
C SER A 128 18.34 2.08 -5.63
N LEU A 129 17.60 3.20 -5.63
CA LEU A 129 16.20 3.26 -6.02
C LEU A 129 16.11 3.74 -7.46
N ALA A 130 15.22 3.13 -8.25
CA ALA A 130 14.82 3.65 -9.54
C ALA A 130 13.72 4.70 -9.33
N ILE A 131 13.89 5.90 -9.88
CA ILE A 131 13.05 7.07 -9.58
C ILE A 131 12.60 7.78 -10.85
N TRP A 132 11.31 8.14 -10.89
CA TRP A 132 10.70 9.03 -11.88
C TRP A 132 9.89 10.12 -11.18
N GLU A 133 9.70 11.25 -11.86
CA GLU A 133 8.72 12.26 -11.46
C GLU A 133 7.78 12.60 -12.62
N SER A 134 6.54 12.96 -12.29
CA SER A 134 5.52 13.38 -13.27
C SER A 134 4.66 14.51 -12.72
N PRO A 135 4.45 15.61 -13.45
CA PRO A 135 3.55 16.67 -13.02
C PRO A 135 2.07 16.28 -13.15
N ASP A 136 1.73 15.26 -13.93
CA ASP A 136 0.37 15.06 -14.44
C ASP A 136 -0.06 13.57 -14.53
N LEU A 137 0.77 12.63 -14.07
CA LEU A 137 0.65 11.16 -14.21
C LEU A 137 0.68 10.63 -15.65
N LYS A 138 0.99 11.48 -16.63
CA LYS A 138 1.04 11.13 -18.05
C LYS A 138 2.43 11.28 -18.63
N SER A 139 3.04 12.42 -18.36
CA SER A 139 4.36 12.81 -18.81
C SER A 139 5.37 12.48 -17.70
N TRP A 140 6.30 11.57 -17.97
CA TRP A 140 7.27 11.11 -16.99
C TRP A 140 8.66 11.60 -17.33
N SER A 141 9.46 11.92 -16.31
CA SER A 141 10.89 12.23 -16.46
C SER A 141 11.68 11.05 -17.05
N ALA A 142 12.93 11.28 -17.40
CA ALA A 142 13.87 10.16 -17.57
C ALA A 142 14.04 9.38 -16.26
N GLN A 143 14.36 8.08 -16.36
CA GLN A 143 14.73 7.25 -15.23
C GLN A 143 15.97 7.81 -14.53
N ARG A 144 15.93 7.84 -13.20
CA ARG A 144 17.11 8.07 -12.36
C ARG A 144 17.36 6.85 -11.50
N LEU A 145 18.64 6.54 -11.28
CA LEU A 145 19.06 5.54 -10.31
C LEU A 145 19.84 6.26 -9.22
N VAL A 146 19.32 6.28 -8.00
CA VAL A 146 19.91 7.02 -6.88
C VAL A 146 20.31 6.06 -5.79
N GLN A 147 21.60 5.98 -5.48
CA GLN A 147 22.11 5.15 -4.39
C GLN A 147 21.69 5.74 -3.05
N VAL A 148 20.98 4.95 -2.25
CA VAL A 148 20.47 5.35 -0.93
C VAL A 148 21.05 4.51 0.20
N SER A 149 21.42 3.26 -0.09
CA SER A 149 21.98 2.35 0.91
C SER A 149 23.49 2.51 1.07
N PRO A 150 24.03 2.28 2.29
CA PRO A 150 25.47 2.27 2.52
C PRO A 150 26.13 1.06 1.84
N ALA A 151 27.46 1.09 1.67
CA ALA A 151 28.21 -0.02 1.07
C ALA A 151 28.12 -1.35 1.86
N THR A 152 27.75 -1.28 3.14
CA THR A 152 27.53 -2.45 4.01
C THR A 152 26.15 -3.08 3.85
N ALA A 153 25.28 -2.52 3.01
CA ALA A 153 23.97 -3.09 2.72
C ALA A 153 24.07 -4.14 1.60
N GLY A 154 23.16 -5.11 1.63
CA GLY A 154 23.05 -6.12 0.58
C GLY A 154 22.13 -5.72 -0.58
N MET A 155 21.13 -4.87 -0.33
CA MET A 155 20.13 -4.43 -1.31
C MET A 155 19.27 -3.27 -0.82
N SER A 156 18.53 -2.61 -1.72
CA SER A 156 17.48 -1.63 -1.41
C SER A 156 16.14 -2.08 -2.02
N TRP A 157 15.30 -2.78 -1.26
CA TRP A 157 14.07 -3.41 -1.77
C TRP A 157 12.79 -2.83 -1.18
N ALA A 158 11.70 -2.92 -1.95
CA ALA A 158 10.35 -2.48 -1.61
C ALA A 158 10.31 -1.08 -0.98
N PRO A 159 10.79 -0.05 -1.71
CA PRO A 159 10.84 1.30 -1.17
C PRO A 159 9.46 1.92 -1.11
N GLU A 160 9.14 2.59 -0.01
CA GLU A 160 8.00 3.51 0.06
C GLU A 160 8.41 4.83 0.72
N ALA A 161 7.48 5.78 0.78
CA ALA A 161 7.71 7.07 1.42
C ALA A 161 6.47 7.60 2.14
N THR A 162 6.68 8.31 3.24
CA THR A 162 5.65 9.08 3.94
C THR A 162 6.12 10.53 4.09
N TRP A 163 5.24 11.48 3.82
CA TRP A 163 5.52 12.89 4.11
C TRP A 163 5.41 13.16 5.62
N ASP A 164 6.46 13.72 6.20
CA ASP A 164 6.46 14.22 7.57
C ASP A 164 6.28 15.75 7.58
N PRO A 165 5.10 16.27 7.98
CA PRO A 165 4.84 17.70 8.00
C PRO A 165 5.67 18.44 9.04
N SER A 166 6.18 17.77 10.08
CA SER A 166 6.95 18.42 11.15
C SER A 166 8.36 18.81 10.69
N THR A 167 8.98 17.98 9.85
CA THR A 167 10.31 18.22 9.29
C THR A 167 10.29 18.75 7.86
N GLN A 168 9.11 18.79 7.23
CA GLN A 168 8.90 19.12 5.82
C GLN A 168 9.78 18.27 4.89
N LYS A 169 9.83 16.97 5.16
CA LYS A 169 10.61 16.00 4.38
C LYS A 169 9.80 14.74 4.13
N PHE A 170 10.11 14.07 3.03
CA PHE A 170 9.73 12.67 2.86
C PHE A 170 10.65 11.82 3.72
N ILE A 171 10.05 10.90 4.49
CA ILE A 171 10.73 9.76 5.09
C ILE A 171 10.59 8.62 4.08
N VAL A 172 11.70 8.27 3.42
CA VAL A 172 11.77 7.19 2.44
C VAL A 172 12.37 5.98 3.12
N TYR A 173 11.73 4.82 3.02
CA TYR A 173 12.12 3.61 3.74
C TYR A 173 12.08 2.37 2.85
N TRP A 174 12.95 1.40 3.11
CA TRP A 174 13.15 0.20 2.29
C TRP A 174 13.77 -0.93 3.10
N ALA A 175 13.64 -2.16 2.64
CA ALA A 175 14.27 -3.34 3.24
C ALA A 175 15.72 -3.50 2.79
N SER A 176 16.59 -3.87 3.74
CA SER A 176 18.00 -4.17 3.46
C SER A 176 18.59 -5.17 4.46
N ASN A 177 19.38 -6.12 3.95
CA ASN A 177 20.33 -6.91 4.73
C ASN A 177 21.54 -6.03 5.06
N LEU A 178 21.99 -6.02 6.32
CA LEU A 178 23.17 -5.25 6.73
C LEU A 178 24.31 -6.17 7.15
N PHE A 179 25.50 -5.93 6.64
CA PHE A 179 26.72 -6.67 6.94
C PHE A 179 27.68 -5.83 7.80
N SER A 180 28.61 -6.50 8.46
CA SER A 180 29.71 -5.82 9.14
C SER A 180 30.56 -5.06 8.12
N ALA A 181 31.09 -3.89 8.50
CA ALA A 181 32.05 -3.17 7.67
C ALA A 181 33.32 -3.99 7.34
N SER A 182 33.64 -4.99 8.17
CA SER A 182 34.75 -5.93 7.91
C SER A 182 34.37 -7.10 7.01
N ASP A 183 33.07 -7.36 6.78
CA ASP A 183 32.59 -8.44 5.90
C ASP A 183 32.32 -7.87 4.51
N THR A 184 33.39 -7.48 3.81
CA THR A 184 33.29 -6.89 2.46
C THR A 184 32.76 -7.86 1.41
N GLY A 185 32.73 -9.16 1.72
CA GLY A 185 32.17 -10.21 0.87
C GLY A 185 30.68 -10.50 1.11
N HIS A 186 30.05 -9.86 2.10
CA HIS A 186 28.65 -10.10 2.49
C HIS A 186 28.33 -11.60 2.71
N THR A 187 29.28 -12.32 3.30
CA THR A 187 29.22 -13.78 3.51
C THR A 187 28.58 -14.17 4.83
N GLY A 188 28.57 -13.25 5.80
CA GLY A 188 28.01 -13.46 7.12
C GLY A 188 26.50 -13.69 7.10
N SER A 189 26.01 -14.31 8.17
CA SER A 189 24.57 -14.37 8.41
C SER A 189 24.03 -13.00 8.79
N THR A 190 22.88 -12.63 8.25
CA THR A 190 22.17 -11.40 8.58
C THR A 190 20.68 -11.59 8.31
N TYR A 191 19.91 -10.53 8.55
CA TYR A 191 18.48 -10.48 8.26
C TYR A 191 18.10 -9.08 7.79
N SER A 192 17.00 -8.99 7.05
CA SER A 192 16.49 -7.73 6.53
C SER A 192 15.98 -6.84 7.67
N ARG A 193 16.37 -5.57 7.62
CA ARG A 193 15.85 -4.47 8.45
C ARG A 193 15.20 -3.45 7.53
N ILE A 194 14.28 -2.65 8.07
CA ILE A 194 13.81 -1.47 7.35
C ILE A 194 14.76 -0.32 7.63
N MET A 195 15.41 0.17 6.59
CA MET A 195 16.22 1.37 6.57
C MET A 195 15.36 2.57 6.21
N TYR A 196 15.81 3.77 6.55
CA TYR A 196 15.21 5.01 6.07
C TYR A 196 16.25 6.08 5.76
N ALA A 197 15.89 7.00 4.88
CA ALA A 197 16.55 8.28 4.67
C ALA A 197 15.50 9.37 4.47
N THR A 198 15.90 10.63 4.59
CA THR A 198 15.03 11.78 4.35
C THR A 198 15.40 12.50 3.07
N THR A 199 14.41 13.03 2.35
CA THR A 199 14.61 13.84 1.15
C THR A 199 13.49 14.88 1.01
N THR A 200 13.74 15.94 0.27
CA THR A 200 12.71 16.91 -0.15
C THR A 200 12.37 16.80 -1.63
N ASP A 201 13.18 16.08 -2.42
CA ASP A 201 13.12 16.16 -3.89
C ASP A 201 13.36 14.83 -4.62
N PHE A 202 13.64 13.75 -3.87
CA PHE A 202 14.01 12.45 -4.41
C PHE A 202 15.25 12.48 -5.33
N LYS A 203 16.14 13.47 -5.16
CA LYS A 203 17.45 13.57 -5.83
C LYS A 203 18.56 13.48 -4.82
N THR A 204 18.44 14.18 -3.71
CA THR A 204 19.41 14.16 -2.61
C THR A 204 18.76 13.56 -1.37
N PHE A 205 19.46 12.60 -0.78
CA PHE A 205 19.00 11.88 0.41
C PHE A 205 19.97 12.15 1.57
N SER A 206 19.43 12.21 2.79
CA SER A 206 20.28 12.11 3.98
C SER A 206 20.95 10.74 4.04
N THR A 207 21.97 10.60 4.88
CA THR A 207 22.55 9.28 5.19
C THR A 207 21.46 8.34 5.71
N ALA A 208 21.41 7.13 5.16
CA ALA A 208 20.45 6.12 5.59
C ALA A 208 20.74 5.65 7.02
N GLN A 209 19.69 5.35 7.77
CA GLN A 209 19.73 4.82 9.14
C GLN A 209 18.74 3.66 9.28
N PRO A 210 18.96 2.71 10.20
CA PRO A 210 17.93 1.73 10.55
C PRO A 210 16.69 2.43 11.13
N TRP A 211 15.50 2.05 10.65
CA TRP A 211 14.21 2.49 11.21
C TRP A 211 13.54 1.38 12.00
N ILE A 212 13.40 0.19 11.41
CA ILE A 212 12.74 -0.96 12.04
C ILE A 212 13.71 -2.12 12.08
N ASP A 213 14.14 -2.46 13.29
CA ASP A 213 14.90 -3.65 13.61
C ASP A 213 14.22 -4.35 14.80
N LYS A 214 13.67 -5.55 14.56
CA LYS A 214 13.02 -6.37 15.58
C LYS A 214 13.84 -7.62 15.92
N GLY A 215 15.14 -7.64 15.57
CA GLY A 215 16.01 -8.80 15.78
C GLY A 215 15.73 -9.99 14.83
N THR A 216 14.91 -9.79 13.81
CA THR A 216 14.53 -10.80 12.81
C THR A 216 14.13 -10.14 11.49
N ALA A 217 14.07 -10.94 10.42
CA ALA A 217 13.80 -10.46 9.07
C ALA A 217 12.45 -9.74 8.97
N ILE A 218 12.50 -8.49 8.52
CA ILE A 218 11.36 -7.64 8.24
C ILE A 218 11.52 -6.97 6.87
N ILE A 219 10.48 -7.05 6.04
CA ILE A 219 10.43 -6.48 4.68
C ILE A 219 9.05 -5.89 4.39
N ASP A 220 8.88 -5.31 3.21
CA ASP A 220 7.60 -4.86 2.64
C ASP A 220 6.78 -4.04 3.63
N THR A 221 7.36 -2.94 4.10
CA THR A 221 6.68 -2.06 5.04
C THR A 221 5.86 -1.04 4.30
N THR A 222 4.62 -0.84 4.73
CA THR A 222 3.76 0.26 4.28
C THR A 222 3.18 1.04 5.45
N VAL A 223 2.89 2.33 5.26
CA VAL A 223 2.39 3.23 6.31
C VAL A 223 1.13 3.97 5.85
N ALA A 224 0.12 3.99 6.70
CA ALA A 224 -1.08 4.80 6.56
C ALA A 224 -1.26 5.71 7.78
N PHE A 225 -1.69 6.96 7.56
CA PHE A 225 -2.11 7.85 8.64
C PHE A 225 -3.64 7.89 8.72
N ASP A 226 -4.18 7.47 9.86
CA ASP A 226 -5.60 7.61 10.18
C ASP A 226 -5.84 8.93 10.88
N SER A 227 -6.27 9.93 10.11
CA SER A 227 -6.57 11.26 10.63
C SER A 227 -7.74 11.30 11.61
N ALA A 228 -8.63 10.31 11.59
CA ALA A 228 -9.75 10.24 12.52
C ALA A 228 -9.29 9.87 13.94
N SER A 229 -8.30 8.98 14.06
CA SER A 229 -7.74 8.57 15.36
C SER A 229 -6.44 9.27 15.74
N GLY A 230 -5.76 9.90 14.78
CA GLY A 230 -4.45 10.51 14.97
C GLY A 230 -3.30 9.50 15.03
N TYR A 231 -3.54 8.26 14.61
CA TYR A 231 -2.52 7.20 14.59
C TYR A 231 -1.98 6.97 13.18
N TYR A 232 -0.67 6.78 13.11
CA TYR A 232 -0.05 6.03 12.03
C TYR A 232 -0.29 4.54 12.27
N HIS A 233 -0.60 3.82 11.20
CA HIS A 233 -0.60 2.38 11.11
C HIS A 233 0.50 1.96 10.14
N ARG A 234 1.22 0.89 10.47
CA ARG A 234 2.15 0.26 9.53
C ARG A 234 1.88 -1.23 9.43
N PHE A 235 2.16 -1.78 8.25
CA PHE A 235 2.06 -3.19 7.96
C PHE A 235 3.39 -3.64 7.40
N SER A 236 3.95 -4.73 7.93
CA SER A 236 5.24 -5.27 7.49
C SER A 236 5.18 -6.78 7.45
N LYS A 237 5.88 -7.40 6.50
CA LYS A 237 6.11 -8.83 6.52
C LYS A 237 7.25 -9.14 7.48
N ILE A 238 6.98 -9.93 8.52
CA ILE A 238 7.93 -10.35 9.53
C ILE A 238 7.74 -11.84 9.84
N ASN A 239 8.81 -12.63 9.78
CA ASN A 239 8.75 -14.09 9.97
C ASN A 239 7.64 -14.78 9.14
N GLY A 240 7.38 -14.28 7.92
CA GLY A 240 6.34 -14.81 7.03
C GLY A 240 4.91 -14.38 7.37
N LEU A 241 4.72 -13.48 8.34
CA LEU A 241 3.43 -12.96 8.79
C LEU A 241 3.31 -11.47 8.48
N ILE A 242 2.09 -10.99 8.26
CA ILE A 242 1.81 -9.54 8.21
C ILE A 242 1.55 -9.06 9.63
N LEU A 243 2.47 -8.23 10.13
CA LEU A 243 2.38 -7.53 11.40
C LEU A 243 1.78 -6.15 11.16
N GLN A 244 0.67 -5.86 11.84
CA GLN A 244 0.10 -4.51 11.93
C GLN A 244 0.50 -3.88 13.26
N GLU A 245 1.08 -2.68 13.19
CA GLU A 245 1.41 -1.85 14.35
C GLU A 245 0.78 -0.46 14.22
N ARG A 246 0.66 0.26 15.33
CA ARG A 246 0.25 1.67 15.36
C ARG A 246 1.11 2.54 16.26
N SER A 247 1.20 3.83 15.96
CA SER A 247 1.90 4.84 16.76
C SER A 247 1.30 6.22 16.50
N THR A 248 1.43 7.16 17.45
CA THR A 248 1.07 8.57 17.22
C THR A 248 2.16 9.34 16.47
N ALA A 249 3.32 8.74 16.23
CA ALA A 249 4.43 9.33 15.47
C ALA A 249 5.23 8.26 14.70
N LEU A 250 5.76 8.62 13.52
CA LEU A 250 6.56 7.71 12.68
C LEU A 250 7.79 7.13 13.41
N PHE A 251 8.46 7.96 14.21
CA PHE A 251 9.61 7.60 15.05
C PHE A 251 9.25 7.44 16.53
N GLY A 252 7.98 7.13 16.82
CA GLY A 252 7.48 6.90 18.17
C GLY A 252 7.58 5.44 18.62
N THR A 253 6.96 5.15 19.77
CA THR A 253 6.78 3.77 20.23
C THR A 253 5.62 3.14 19.48
N TRP A 254 5.89 2.05 18.76
CA TRP A 254 4.90 1.31 18.00
C TRP A 254 4.29 0.17 18.84
N GLN A 255 2.96 0.07 18.82
CA GLN A 255 2.18 -0.95 19.50
C GLN A 255 1.64 -1.95 18.49
N THR A 256 1.77 -3.25 18.77
CA THR A 256 1.13 -4.28 17.96
C THR A 256 -0.39 -4.18 18.04
N VAL A 257 -1.04 -4.18 16.87
CA VAL A 257 -2.49 -4.23 16.70
C VAL A 257 -2.92 -5.65 16.34
N ALA A 258 -2.25 -6.25 15.36
CA ALA A 258 -2.49 -7.62 14.92
C ALA A 258 -1.19 -8.23 14.39
N ASN A 259 -1.07 -9.55 14.49
CA ASN A 259 0.03 -10.30 13.89
C ASN A 259 -0.54 -11.51 13.15
N GLY A 260 -0.11 -11.73 11.90
CA GLY A 260 -0.67 -12.77 11.04
C GLY A 260 -1.93 -12.33 10.28
N VAL A 261 -2.04 -11.04 9.94
CA VAL A 261 -3.17 -10.55 9.11
C VAL A 261 -3.22 -11.33 7.80
N GLY A 262 -4.38 -11.91 7.48
CA GLY A 262 -4.61 -12.73 6.29
C GLY A 262 -4.02 -14.15 6.33
N GLN A 263 -3.13 -14.47 7.29
CA GLN A 263 -2.40 -15.74 7.30
C GLN A 263 -3.32 -16.96 7.39
N ALA A 264 -4.32 -16.93 8.29
CA ALA A 264 -5.23 -18.05 8.50
C ALA A 264 -6.06 -18.39 7.25
N GLN A 265 -6.30 -17.39 6.39
CA GLN A 265 -7.14 -17.52 5.19
C GLN A 265 -6.33 -17.83 3.93
N TYR A 266 -5.14 -17.24 3.78
CA TYR A 266 -4.36 -17.25 2.54
C TYR A 266 -2.98 -17.89 2.67
N GLY A 267 -2.56 -18.29 3.87
CA GLY A 267 -1.24 -18.84 4.12
C GLY A 267 -0.14 -17.76 4.03
N SER A 268 0.87 -18.01 3.19
CA SER A 268 2.02 -17.11 3.06
C SER A 268 1.72 -15.95 2.12
N VAL A 269 1.79 -14.74 2.67
CA VAL A 269 1.52 -13.49 1.97
C VAL A 269 2.65 -12.47 2.22
N GLU A 270 2.73 -11.46 1.35
CA GLU A 270 3.72 -10.38 1.38
C GLU A 270 3.15 -9.09 0.79
N GLY A 271 4.01 -8.08 0.57
CA GLY A 271 3.65 -6.85 -0.13
C GLY A 271 2.34 -6.20 0.30
N PRO A 272 2.13 -5.91 1.60
CA PRO A 272 0.92 -5.25 2.05
C PRO A 272 0.83 -3.86 1.39
N LEU A 273 -0.31 -3.54 0.79
CA LEU A 273 -0.65 -2.18 0.38
C LEU A 273 -1.92 -1.73 1.07
N ILE A 274 -1.93 -0.49 1.57
CA ILE A 274 -3.02 0.05 2.39
C ILE A 274 -3.53 1.37 1.80
N PHE A 275 -4.84 1.54 1.72
CA PHE A 275 -5.44 2.82 1.31
C PHE A 275 -6.82 3.04 1.94
N LEU A 276 -7.16 4.31 2.16
CA LEU A 276 -8.47 4.72 2.65
C LEU A 276 -9.47 4.78 1.50
N SER A 277 -10.71 4.36 1.75
CA SER A 277 -11.79 4.45 0.77
C SER A 277 -12.28 5.89 0.57
N ASN A 278 -12.22 6.35 -0.67
CA ASN A 278 -12.90 7.51 -1.24
C ASN A 278 -14.42 7.29 -1.39
N VAL A 279 -14.91 6.05 -1.30
CA VAL A 279 -16.34 5.73 -1.46
C VAL A 279 -17.02 5.53 -0.11
N TYR A 280 -16.42 4.71 0.76
CA TYR A 280 -17.04 4.31 2.02
C TYR A 280 -16.35 4.99 3.21
N SER A 281 -17.11 5.74 3.99
CA SER A 281 -16.53 6.52 5.09
C SER A 281 -15.87 5.64 6.15
N GLY A 282 -14.59 5.89 6.44
CA GLY A 282 -13.83 5.16 7.46
C GLY A 282 -13.40 3.74 7.07
N VAL A 283 -13.72 3.30 5.85
CA VAL A 283 -13.30 1.99 5.36
C VAL A 283 -11.88 2.05 4.82
N TRP A 284 -11.04 1.16 5.32
CA TRP A 284 -9.69 0.93 4.85
C TRP A 284 -9.64 -0.35 4.03
N HIS A 285 -8.87 -0.33 2.95
CA HIS A 285 -8.56 -1.50 2.14
C HIS A 285 -7.09 -1.89 2.35
N LEU A 286 -6.83 -3.17 2.57
CA LEU A 286 -5.51 -3.77 2.68
C LEU A 286 -5.42 -4.89 1.66
N TRP A 287 -4.50 -4.86 0.72
CA TRP A 287 -4.27 -6.01 -0.16
C TRP A 287 -2.96 -6.68 0.21
N LEU A 288 -2.97 -8.02 0.20
CA LEU A 288 -1.82 -8.84 0.52
C LEU A 288 -1.43 -9.71 -0.67
N ASP A 289 -0.18 -9.64 -1.12
CA ASP A 289 0.32 -10.39 -2.27
C ASP A 289 0.60 -11.85 -1.87
N GLY A 290 -0.19 -12.78 -2.40
CA GLY A 290 -0.02 -14.20 -2.20
C GLY A 290 1.25 -14.73 -2.86
N ILE A 291 1.96 -15.63 -2.18
CA ILE A 291 3.16 -16.30 -2.74
C ILE A 291 2.74 -17.54 -3.54
N ASN A 292 1.81 -18.34 -3.01
CA ASN A 292 1.31 -19.55 -3.65
C ASN A 292 -0.13 -19.90 -3.20
N PRO A 293 -1.15 -19.77 -4.07
CA PRO A 293 -1.08 -19.22 -5.43
C PRO A 293 -0.66 -17.75 -5.44
N GLN A 294 -0.08 -17.31 -6.56
CA GLN A 294 0.44 -15.96 -6.72
C GLN A 294 -0.68 -14.93 -6.93
N GLY A 295 -0.59 -13.76 -6.28
CA GLY A 295 -1.43 -12.59 -6.57
C GLY A 295 -2.20 -12.04 -5.36
N TYR A 296 -2.79 -10.87 -5.52
CA TYR A 296 -3.40 -10.14 -4.40
C TYR A 296 -4.70 -10.75 -3.85
N HIS A 297 -4.79 -10.65 -2.53
CA HIS A 297 -5.99 -10.87 -1.72
C HIS A 297 -6.43 -9.54 -1.08
N PRO A 298 -7.44 -8.86 -1.66
CA PRO A 298 -8.04 -7.68 -1.06
C PRO A 298 -8.82 -8.00 0.23
N LEU A 299 -8.54 -7.21 1.26
CA LEU A 299 -9.21 -7.18 2.55
C LEU A 299 -9.73 -5.76 2.83
N GLU A 300 -10.69 -5.64 3.73
CA GLU A 300 -11.23 -4.37 4.19
C GLU A 300 -11.61 -4.37 5.67
N THR A 301 -11.65 -3.17 6.26
CA THR A 301 -12.12 -2.94 7.62
C THR A 301 -12.71 -1.55 7.77
N GLY A 302 -13.79 -1.45 8.56
CA GLY A 302 -14.34 -0.15 8.99
C GLY A 302 -13.65 0.40 10.25
N ASN A 303 -12.71 -0.35 10.84
CA ASN A 303 -11.97 0.07 12.02
C ASN A 303 -10.54 -0.48 11.97
N ILE A 304 -9.62 0.29 11.39
CA ILE A 304 -8.21 -0.08 11.26
C ILE A 304 -7.52 -0.33 12.62
N THR A 305 -8.05 0.20 13.72
CA THR A 305 -7.48 -0.02 15.06
C THR A 305 -7.83 -1.37 15.68
N SER A 306 -8.82 -2.08 15.13
CA SER A 306 -9.29 -3.36 15.66
C SER A 306 -8.37 -4.54 15.38
N GLY A 307 -7.54 -4.44 14.33
CA GLY A 307 -6.77 -5.58 13.80
C GLY A 307 -7.62 -6.61 13.06
N VAL A 308 -8.93 -6.39 12.92
CA VAL A 308 -9.86 -7.30 12.25
C VAL A 308 -10.03 -6.85 10.80
N TRP A 309 -9.76 -7.78 9.89
CA TRP A 309 -9.84 -7.61 8.45
C TRP A 309 -10.76 -8.66 7.83
N THR A 310 -11.63 -8.24 6.92
CA THR A 310 -12.57 -9.12 6.21
C THR A 310 -12.17 -9.19 4.74
N ALA A 311 -12.28 -10.37 4.13
CA ALA A 311 -12.03 -10.50 2.70
C ALA A 311 -13.02 -9.68 1.87
N SER A 312 -12.51 -8.82 0.98
CA SER A 312 -13.36 -8.12 0.02
C SER A 312 -13.85 -9.11 -1.05
N THR A 313 -15.07 -8.90 -1.54
CA THR A 313 -15.70 -9.75 -2.57
C THR A 313 -15.93 -8.99 -3.87
N GLY A 314 -16.03 -9.72 -5.00
CA GLY A 314 -16.42 -9.13 -6.28
C GLY A 314 -15.37 -8.20 -6.92
N TYR A 315 -14.12 -8.28 -6.48
CA TYR A 315 -13.04 -7.48 -7.04
C TYR A 315 -12.57 -8.03 -8.40
N VAL A 316 -12.14 -7.12 -9.27
CA VAL A 316 -11.54 -7.40 -10.57
C VAL A 316 -10.25 -6.59 -10.67
N LEU A 317 -9.15 -7.23 -10.29
CA LEU A 317 -7.83 -6.63 -10.37
C LEU A 317 -7.30 -6.65 -11.81
N PRO A 318 -6.26 -5.84 -12.15
CA PRO A 318 -5.53 -6.01 -13.39
C PRO A 318 -4.97 -7.45 -13.55
N PRO A 319 -4.42 -7.81 -14.72
CA PRO A 319 -3.74 -9.10 -14.90
C PRO A 319 -2.44 -9.18 -14.09
N ASN A 320 -2.30 -10.24 -13.29
CA ASN A 320 -1.11 -10.61 -12.51
C ASN A 320 -0.46 -9.49 -11.68
N PRO A 321 -1.22 -8.67 -10.92
CA PRO A 321 -0.65 -7.60 -10.15
C PRO A 321 0.11 -8.16 -8.94
N ARG A 322 1.30 -7.61 -8.73
CA ARG A 322 2.20 -7.90 -7.60
C ARG A 322 2.44 -6.62 -6.78
N HIS A 323 3.21 -6.72 -5.70
CA HIS A 323 3.56 -5.61 -4.79
C HIS A 323 3.52 -4.21 -5.46
N GLY A 324 2.68 -3.30 -4.97
CA GLY A 324 2.42 -2.00 -5.61
C GLY A 324 1.60 -1.07 -4.71
N THR A 325 1.11 0.05 -5.24
CA THR A 325 0.42 1.09 -4.46
C THR A 325 -0.86 1.56 -5.12
N VAL A 326 -1.96 1.59 -4.35
CA VAL A 326 -3.21 2.26 -4.72
C VAL A 326 -3.24 3.65 -4.09
N PHE A 327 -3.59 4.67 -4.87
CA PHE A 327 -3.58 6.07 -4.42
C PHE A 327 -4.76 6.85 -5.00
N SER A 328 -5.24 7.84 -4.23
CA SER A 328 -6.34 8.69 -4.63
C SER A 328 -5.93 9.73 -5.68
N ILE A 329 -6.77 9.91 -6.70
CA ILE A 329 -6.54 10.88 -7.78
C ILE A 329 -7.80 11.69 -8.13
N SER A 330 -7.57 12.89 -8.66
CA SER A 330 -8.62 13.75 -9.23
C SER A 330 -9.15 13.19 -10.55
N ALA A 331 -10.27 13.73 -11.03
CA ALA A 331 -10.81 13.37 -12.34
C ALA A 331 -9.84 13.71 -13.49
N THR A 332 -9.14 14.84 -13.41
CA THR A 332 -8.14 15.26 -14.41
C THR A 332 -6.95 14.31 -14.44
N GLU A 333 -6.45 13.91 -13.27
CA GLU A 333 -5.35 12.95 -13.14
C GLU A 333 -5.76 11.56 -13.64
N ALA A 334 -6.99 11.12 -13.36
CA ALA A 334 -7.53 9.88 -13.88
C ALA A 334 -7.59 9.91 -15.42
N ALA A 335 -8.05 11.02 -16.00
CA ALA A 335 -8.07 11.20 -17.46
C ALA A 335 -6.65 11.22 -18.06
N ASN A 336 -5.71 11.89 -17.41
CA ASN A 336 -4.31 11.93 -17.85
C ASN A 336 -3.67 10.54 -17.83
N LEU A 337 -3.84 9.81 -16.72
CA LEU A 337 -3.30 8.47 -16.54
C LEU A 337 -3.93 7.49 -17.55
N ALA A 338 -5.25 7.56 -17.75
CA ALA A 338 -5.94 6.75 -18.75
C ALA A 338 -5.50 7.04 -20.19
N ALA A 339 -5.05 8.27 -20.47
CA ALA A 339 -4.58 8.70 -21.78
C ALA A 339 -3.09 8.40 -22.06
N VAL A 340 -2.39 7.71 -21.15
CA VAL A 340 -1.01 7.28 -21.39
C VAL A 340 -0.97 6.26 -22.53
N SER A 341 -0.16 6.59 -23.53
CA SER A 341 0.20 5.72 -24.64
C SER A 341 1.68 5.95 -24.92
N VAL A 342 2.52 4.96 -24.62
CA VAL A 342 3.98 5.00 -24.84
C VAL A 342 4.43 3.97 -25.86
#